data_AF-A0A3D2VG69-F1
#
_entry.id   AF-A0A3D2VG69-F1
#
_cell.length_a   1.000
_cell.length_b   1.000
_cell.length_c   1.000
_cell.angle_alpha   90.00
_cell.angle_beta   90.00
_cell.angle_gamma   90.00
#
_symmetry.space_group_name_H-M   'P 1'
#
loop_
_entity.id
_entity.type
_entity.pdbx_description
1 polymer ?
#
loop_
_entity_poly.entity_id
_entity_poly.type
_entity_poly.pdbx_seq_one_letter_code
_entity_poly.pdbx_strand_id
1 'polypeptide(L)'
;ISDLGWKTTIAFFVGALASASAGYIGMFTATRANVRTTTAAAESGAPAALTVAFFGGSIMGLTVAAMGLLGLGILYLAFGGDPHTAHVIHGFGMGASSVALFSRVGGGIFTKSADVGADLVGKV
;
A
#
# COMPACT_ATOMS: atom_id res chain seq x y z
N ILE A 1 -24.14 25.86 2.15
CA ILE A 1 -24.07 24.58 2.89
C ILE A 1 -23.08 23.74 2.11
N SER A 2 -21.94 23.36 2.69
CA SER A 2 -20.82 22.74 1.96
C SER A 2 -21.32 21.57 1.09
N ASP A 3 -21.08 21.64 -0.22
CA ASP A 3 -21.31 20.55 -1.17
C ASP A 3 -20.45 19.30 -0.84
N LEU A 4 -19.41 19.47 -0.02
CA LEU A 4 -18.67 18.39 0.61
C LEU A 4 -19.40 17.97 1.90
N GLY A 5 -20.35 17.04 1.76
CA GLY A 5 -21.11 16.48 2.88
C GLY A 5 -20.34 15.42 3.69
N TRP A 6 -20.90 15.04 4.84
CA TRP A 6 -20.37 14.00 5.76
C TRP A 6 -20.07 12.65 5.06
N LYS A 7 -20.78 12.34 3.98
CA LYS A 7 -20.56 11.14 3.14
C LYS A 7 -19.14 11.13 2.54
N THR A 8 -18.64 12.27 2.07
CA THR A 8 -17.29 12.39 1.49
C THR A 8 -16.21 12.20 2.56
N THR A 9 -16.45 12.67 3.78
CA THR A 9 -15.56 12.43 4.93
C THR A 9 -15.45 10.95 5.25
N ILE A 10 -16.58 10.22 5.28
CA ILE A 10 -16.56 8.76 5.48
C ILE A 10 -15.78 8.08 4.34
N ALA A 11 -16.05 8.43 3.09
CA ALA A 11 -15.33 7.87 1.95
C ALA A 11 -13.81 8.11 2.04
N PHE A 12 -13.40 9.31 2.47
CA PHE A 12 -12.00 9.65 2.73
C PHE A 12 -11.38 8.75 3.80
N PHE A 13 -12.05 8.57 4.95
CA PHE A 13 -11.55 7.71 6.02
C PHE A 13 -11.43 6.25 5.58
N VAL A 14 -12.41 5.74 4.82
CA VAL A 14 -12.38 4.38 4.28
C VAL A 14 -11.19 4.21 3.33
N GLY A 15 -10.94 5.18 2.44
CA GLY A 15 -9.79 5.16 1.53
C GLY A 15 -8.45 5.25 2.27
N ALA A 16 -8.37 6.11 3.28
CA ALA A 16 -7.20 6.24 4.14
C ALA A 16 -6.89 4.93 4.87
N LEU A 17 -7.89 4.28 5.46
CA LEU A 17 -7.75 3.01 6.17
C LEU A 17 -7.37 1.86 5.22
N ALA A 18 -7.97 1.79 4.03
CA ALA A 18 -7.63 0.80 3.02
C ALA A 18 -6.17 0.94 2.55
N SER A 19 -5.70 2.17 2.35
CA SER A 19 -4.31 2.46 1.95
C SER A 19 -3.32 2.10 3.08
N ALA A 20 -3.61 2.50 4.32
CA ALA A 20 -2.78 2.20 5.49
C ALA A 20 -2.65 0.68 5.73
N SER A 21 -3.77 -0.03 5.70
CA SER A 21 -3.81 -1.48 5.92
C SER A 21 -3.10 -2.26 4.80
N ALA A 22 -3.29 -1.89 3.53
CA ALA A 22 -2.58 -2.50 2.42
C ALA A 22 -1.06 -2.30 2.53
N GLY A 23 -0.61 -1.10 2.93
CA GLY A 23 0.80 -0.82 3.19
C GLY A 23 1.38 -1.65 4.33
N TYR A 24 0.65 -1.79 5.44
CA TYR A 24 1.07 -2.60 6.58
C TYR A 24 1.18 -4.08 6.23
N ILE A 25 0.17 -4.66 5.57
CA ILE A 25 0.18 -6.07 5.15
C ILE A 25 1.36 -6.32 4.21
N GLY A 26 1.58 -5.45 3.22
CA GLY A 26 2.69 -5.57 2.28
C GLY A 26 4.06 -5.55 2.98
N MET A 27 4.26 -4.66 3.95
CA MET A 27 5.51 -4.60 4.73
C MET A 27 5.70 -5.86 5.59
N PHE A 28 4.63 -6.32 6.25
CA PHE A 28 4.66 -7.52 7.08
C PHE A 28 5.00 -8.77 6.25
N THR A 29 4.45 -8.90 5.05
CA THR A 29 4.74 -10.02 4.16
C THR A 29 6.15 -9.92 3.59
N ALA A 30 6.61 -8.73 3.22
CA ALA A 30 7.95 -8.51 2.69
C ALA A 30 9.05 -8.89 3.71
N THR A 31 8.91 -8.46 4.97
CA THR A 31 9.90 -8.79 6.01
C THR A 31 10.04 -10.30 6.24
N ARG A 32 8.94 -11.05 6.20
CA ARG A 32 8.98 -12.52 6.29
C ARG A 32 9.47 -13.20 5.01
N ALA A 33 9.11 -12.67 3.85
CA ALA A 33 9.55 -13.20 2.56
C ALA A 33 11.07 -13.06 2.41
N ASN A 34 11.67 -11.95 2.87
CA ASN A 34 13.11 -11.70 2.76
C ASN A 34 13.94 -12.81 3.40
N VAL A 35 13.60 -13.24 4.62
CA VAL A 35 14.31 -14.34 5.32
C VAL A 35 14.20 -15.64 4.51
N ARG A 36 13.00 -15.95 4.00
CA ARG A 36 12.77 -17.17 3.19
C ARG A 36 13.52 -17.13 1.86
N THR A 37 13.59 -15.97 1.22
CA THR A 37 14.36 -15.77 -0.02
C THR A 37 15.85 -16.01 0.24
N THR A 38 16.39 -15.51 1.35
CA THR A 38 17.80 -15.74 1.72
C THR A 38 18.08 -17.22 1.99
N THR A 39 17.21 -17.92 2.73
CA THR A 39 17.35 -19.36 2.97
C THR A 39 17.26 -20.16 1.66
N ALA A 40 16.29 -19.84 0.79
CA ALA A 40 16.16 -20.50 -0.51
C ALA A 40 17.38 -20.27 -1.42
N ALA A 41 17.99 -19.08 -1.37
CA ALA A 41 19.22 -18.79 -2.09
C ALA A 41 20.40 -19.62 -1.60
N ALA A 42 20.50 -19.82 -0.28
CA ALA A 42 21.57 -20.62 0.33
C ALA A 42 21.43 -22.13 0.06
N GLU A 43 20.22 -22.67 0.11
CA GLU A 43 19.99 -24.13 0.02
C GLU A 43 19.72 -24.62 -1.41
N SER A 44 18.98 -23.82 -2.19
CA SER A 44 18.40 -24.25 -3.48
C SER A 44 18.82 -23.36 -4.66
N GLY A 45 19.71 -22.39 -4.42
CA GLY A 45 20.26 -21.51 -5.43
C GLY A 45 19.31 -20.40 -5.91
N ALA A 46 19.80 -19.63 -6.88
CA ALA A 46 19.12 -18.42 -7.38
C ALA A 46 17.72 -18.64 -7.97
N PRO A 47 17.42 -19.72 -8.73
CA PRO A 47 16.09 -19.92 -9.31
C PRO A 47 15.00 -20.07 -8.24
N ALA A 48 15.26 -20.85 -7.20
CA ALA A 48 14.32 -21.04 -6.10
C ALA A 48 14.11 -19.76 -5.28
N ALA A 49 15.19 -19.01 -5.03
CA ALA A 49 15.11 -17.71 -4.35
C ALA A 49 14.24 -16.71 -5.11
N LEU A 50 14.39 -16.65 -6.45
CA LEU A 50 13.59 -15.78 -7.30
C LEU A 50 12.10 -16.15 -7.23
N THR A 51 11.76 -17.44 -7.23
CA THR A 51 10.38 -17.90 -7.07
C THR A 51 9.78 -17.44 -5.74
N VAL A 52 10.52 -17.59 -4.64
CA VAL A 52 10.06 -17.15 -3.30
C VAL A 52 9.90 -15.64 -3.24
N ALA A 53 10.84 -14.87 -3.79
CA ALA A 53 10.76 -13.42 -3.85
C ALA A 53 9.57 -12.94 -4.70
N PHE A 54 9.31 -13.60 -5.85
CA PHE A 54 8.21 -13.27 -6.74
C PHE A 54 6.84 -13.53 -6.09
N PHE A 55 6.67 -14.68 -5.44
CA PHE A 55 5.44 -14.98 -4.70
C PHE A 55 5.27 -14.05 -3.48
N GLY A 56 6.37 -13.73 -2.79
CA GLY A 56 6.37 -12.74 -1.71
C GLY A 56 5.91 -11.36 -2.18
N GLY A 57 6.39 -10.90 -3.33
CA GLY A 57 5.98 -9.62 -3.95
C GLY A 57 4.54 -9.65 -4.47
N SER A 58 4.08 -10.80 -4.97
CA SER A 58 2.72 -10.97 -5.51
C SER A 58 1.65 -10.73 -4.44
N ILE A 59 1.92 -11.07 -3.16
CA ILE A 59 0.99 -10.82 -2.05
C ILE A 59 0.73 -9.31 -1.90
N MET A 60 1.76 -8.47 -2.00
CA MET A 60 1.61 -7.02 -1.93
C MET A 60 0.74 -6.50 -3.08
N GLY A 61 1.01 -6.92 -4.31
CA GLY A 61 0.24 -6.49 -5.49
C GLY A 61 -1.23 -6.89 -5.42
N LEU A 62 -1.50 -8.15 -5.07
CA LEU A 62 -2.87 -8.66 -4.94
C LEU A 62 -3.63 -7.98 -3.79
N THR A 63 -2.97 -7.72 -2.65
CA THR A 63 -3.60 -7.04 -1.51
C THR A 63 -4.01 -5.61 -1.88
N VAL A 64 -3.13 -4.86 -2.55
CA VAL A 64 -3.44 -3.49 -2.98
C VAL A 64 -4.58 -3.47 -3.99
N ALA A 65 -4.56 -4.36 -4.99
CA ALA A 65 -5.61 -4.47 -5.99
C ALA A 65 -6.96 -4.84 -5.36
N ALA A 66 -6.98 -5.85 -4.48
CA ALA A 66 -8.19 -6.30 -3.80
C ALA A 66 -8.77 -5.22 -2.89
N MET A 67 -7.95 -4.56 -2.07
CA MET A 67 -8.40 -3.50 -1.17
C MET A 67 -8.90 -2.26 -1.94
N GLY A 68 -8.27 -1.93 -3.06
CA GLY A 68 -8.72 -0.85 -3.95
C GLY A 68 -10.08 -1.16 -4.58
N LEU A 69 -10.24 -2.35 -5.17
CA LEU A 69 -11.48 -2.77 -5.81
C LEU A 69 -12.61 -2.98 -4.79
N LEU A 70 -12.32 -3.55 -3.63
CA LEU A 70 -13.31 -3.77 -2.57
C LEU A 70 -13.77 -2.43 -1.98
N GLY A 71 -12.84 -1.53 -1.67
CA GLY A 71 -13.17 -0.20 -1.12
C GLY A 71 -13.98 0.65 -2.11
N LEU A 72 -13.54 0.69 -3.37
CA LEU A 72 -14.26 1.40 -4.44
C LEU A 72 -15.62 0.74 -4.74
N GLY A 73 -15.66 -0.60 -4.81
CA GLY A 73 -16.87 -1.36 -5.11
C GLY A 73 -17.95 -1.19 -4.05
N ILE A 74 -17.60 -1.23 -2.76
CA ILE A 74 -18.54 -0.98 -1.66
C ILE A 74 -19.11 0.44 -1.75
N LEU A 75 -18.26 1.44 -1.99
CA LEU A 75 -18.71 2.83 -2.14
C LEU A 75 -19.58 3.03 -3.37
N TYR A 76 -19.26 2.34 -4.47
CA TYR A 76 -20.07 2.36 -5.69
C TYR A 76 -21.45 1.74 -5.46
N LEU A 77 -21.55 0.61 -4.75
CA LEU A 77 -22.85 0.01 -4.41
C LEU A 77 -23.67 0.88 -3.44
N ALA A 78 -23.01 1.57 -2.51
CA ALA A 78 -23.68 2.41 -1.52
C ALA A 78 -24.13 3.78 -2.07
N PHE A 79 -23.38 4.35 -3.02
CA PHE A 79 -23.54 5.74 -3.46
C PHE A 79 -23.63 5.93 -4.98
N GLY A 80 -23.54 4.87 -5.79
CA GLY A 80 -23.48 4.94 -7.25
C GLY A 80 -24.83 5.08 -7.97
N GLY A 81 -25.95 5.09 -7.24
CA GLY A 81 -27.29 5.15 -7.84
C GLY A 81 -27.70 6.52 -8.40
N ASP A 82 -26.99 7.60 -8.07
CA ASP A 82 -27.36 8.98 -8.47
C ASP A 82 -26.11 9.79 -8.85
N PRO A 83 -26.04 10.45 -10.03
CA PRO A 83 -24.91 11.28 -10.46
C PRO A 83 -24.45 12.34 -9.45
N HIS A 84 -25.34 12.89 -8.63
CA HIS A 84 -24.96 13.83 -7.56
C HIS A 84 -24.19 13.17 -6.41
N THR A 85 -24.41 11.88 -6.17
CA THR A 85 -23.77 11.12 -5.09
C THR A 85 -22.43 10.52 -5.53
N ALA A 86 -22.17 10.48 -6.84
CA ALA A 86 -20.89 10.01 -7.40
C ALA A 86 -19.68 10.84 -6.95
N HIS A 87 -19.86 12.13 -6.63
CA HIS A 87 -18.79 12.98 -6.12
C HIS A 87 -18.19 12.50 -4.79
N VAL A 88 -18.94 11.70 -4.01
CA VAL A 88 -18.48 11.10 -2.73
C VAL A 88 -17.29 10.15 -2.97
N ILE A 89 -17.23 9.49 -4.13
CA ILE A 89 -16.19 8.51 -4.47
C ILE A 89 -14.83 9.18 -4.63
N HIS A 90 -14.78 10.44 -5.06
CA HIS A 90 -13.51 11.20 -5.12
C HIS A 90 -12.87 11.34 -3.73
N GLY A 91 -13.67 11.36 -2.66
CA GLY A 91 -13.18 11.37 -1.28
C GLY A 91 -12.31 10.15 -0.96
N PHE A 92 -12.68 8.97 -1.44
CA PHE A 92 -11.90 7.74 -1.26
C PHE A 92 -10.52 7.82 -1.92
N GLY A 93 -10.48 8.26 -3.18
CA GLY A 93 -9.22 8.46 -3.90
C GLY A 93 -8.31 9.48 -3.21
N MET A 94 -8.89 10.59 -2.73
CA MET A 94 -8.17 11.59 -1.94
C MET A 94 -7.59 10.99 -0.65
N GLY A 95 -8.39 10.28 0.15
CA GLY A 95 -7.94 9.67 1.40
C GLY A 95 -6.83 8.64 1.20
N ALA A 96 -6.99 7.75 0.22
CA ALA A 96 -5.98 6.76 -0.11
C ALA A 96 -4.66 7.41 -0.55
N SER A 97 -4.74 8.48 -1.37
CA SER A 97 -3.58 9.21 -1.88
C SER A 97 -2.86 10.01 -0.79
N SER A 98 -3.60 10.64 0.13
CA SER A 98 -3.00 11.37 1.27
C SER A 98 -2.15 10.44 2.13
N VAL A 99 -2.70 9.29 2.53
CA VAL A 99 -1.94 8.31 3.32
C VAL A 99 -0.74 7.75 2.54
N ALA A 100 -0.93 7.45 1.26
CA ALA A 100 0.14 6.94 0.40
C ALA A 100 1.28 7.95 0.25
N LEU A 101 0.97 9.25 0.13
CA LEU A 101 1.94 10.33 0.03
C LEU A 101 2.81 10.38 1.29
N PHE A 102 2.20 10.47 2.47
CA PHE A 102 2.97 10.52 3.72
C PHE A 102 3.77 9.24 3.97
N SER A 103 3.19 8.07 3.68
CA SER A 103 3.88 6.78 3.86
C SER A 103 5.10 6.65 2.95
N ARG A 104 4.99 7.09 1.68
CA ARG A 104 6.09 7.03 0.72
C ARG A 104 7.16 8.10 0.98
N VAL A 105 6.77 9.32 1.30
CA VAL A 105 7.71 10.42 1.60
C VAL A 105 8.44 10.12 2.90
N GLY A 106 7.72 9.81 3.98
CA GLY A 106 8.32 9.50 5.27
C GLY A 106 9.21 8.26 5.21
N GLY A 107 8.72 7.18 4.59
CA GLY A 107 9.52 5.97 4.39
C GLY A 107 10.75 6.20 3.51
N GLY A 108 10.62 7.01 2.45
CA GLY A 108 11.72 7.33 1.54
C GLY A 108 12.83 8.15 2.19
N ILE A 109 12.46 9.13 3.01
CA ILE A 109 13.44 9.90 3.81
C ILE A 109 14.18 8.95 4.77
N PHE A 110 13.44 8.11 5.50
CA PHE A 110 14.03 7.17 6.45
C PHE A 110 15.02 6.21 5.79
N THR A 111 14.61 5.52 4.72
CA THR A 111 15.46 4.53 4.07
C THR A 111 16.66 5.16 3.38
N LYS A 112 16.48 6.31 2.70
CA LYS A 112 17.60 6.97 2.02
C LYS A 112 18.62 7.58 2.96
N SER A 113 18.19 8.18 4.07
CA SER A 113 19.12 8.67 5.08
C SER A 113 19.93 7.54 5.71
N ALA A 114 19.28 6.39 5.98
CA ALA A 114 19.95 5.21 6.51
C ALA A 114 20.95 4.61 5.50
N ASP A 115 20.55 4.44 4.24
CA ASP A 115 21.39 3.88 3.17
C ASP A 115 22.67 4.72 2.99
N VAL A 116 22.53 6.05 2.85
CA VAL A 116 23.68 6.95 2.64
C VAL A 116 24.63 6.94 3.84
N GLY A 117 24.09 6.95 5.07
CA GLY A 117 24.91 6.88 6.27
C GLY A 117 25.69 5.57 6.39
N ALA A 118 25.04 4.44 6.10
CA ALA A 118 25.67 3.12 6.15
C ALA A 118 26.74 2.95 5.06
N ASP A 119 26.45 3.39 3.83
CA ASP A 119 27.37 3.23 2.70
C ASP A 119 28.60 4.14 2.82
N LEU A 120 28.43 5.40 3.24
CA LEU A 120 29.55 6.33 3.39
C LEU A 120 30.50 5.97 4.54
N VAL A 121 29.99 5.37 5.62
CA VAL A 121 30.83 5.01 6.78
C VAL A 121 31.39 3.59 6.65
N GLY A 122 30.64 2.68 6.03
CA GLY A 122 30.99 1.26 5.99
C GLY A 122 31.77 0.81 4.75
N LYS A 123 31.70 1.55 3.63
CA LYS A 123 32.28 1.13 2.34
C LYS A 123 33.30 2.11 1.76
N VAL A 124 33.41 3.32 2.29
CA VAL A 124 34.39 4.36 1.90
C VAL A 124 35.38 4.56 3.04
#